data_AF-A0A6B0WUK7-F1
#
_entry.id   AF-A0A6B0WUK7-F1
#
_cell.length_a   1.000
_cell.length_b   1.000
_cell.length_c   1.000
_cell.angle_alpha   90.00
_cell.angle_beta   90.00
_cell.angle_gamma   90.00
#
_symmetry.space_group_name_H-M   'P 1'
#
loop_
_entity.id
_entity.type
_entity.pdbx_description
1 polymer ?
#
loop_
_entity_poly.entity_id
_entity_poly.type
_entity_poly.pdbx_seq_one_letter_code
_entity_poly.pdbx_strand_id
1 'polypeptide(L)'
;MMLSQALFRATTLVLFCTAVFSHSFAQIDKEDAVRIIGNKDFVHLEEVGGIWTMVNGNGEPFIPLGMNHVGPLHRFASYNKEHWIEKIGGGIMKGRRVDFKSEGARTWLEIIAKDHKDYGFNTLSFHHPHVMPTDYCNELKLYYFGKLRMSHVHPKRVKQWSADKRFPDVFDPAWKQKLDYFVKAYTSRHRESKYLLGYSYEDLPAYTIYNLGKPIRSFEHHPWIMDILSRPGKTPGKRVWIGVLQSQYSSAAE
;
A
#
# COMPACT_ATOMS: atom_id res chain seq x y z
N MET A 1 4.53 -48.26 2.79
CA MET A 1 3.82 -47.14 3.45
C MET A 1 4.87 -46.06 3.73
N MET A 2 4.86 -44.96 2.97
CA MET A 2 4.37 -43.63 3.42
C MET A 2 5.08 -43.17 4.69
N LEU A 3 5.76 -42.03 4.79
CA LEU A 3 5.51 -40.72 4.16
C LEU A 3 6.71 -39.80 4.44
N SER A 4 6.92 -38.81 3.56
CA SER A 4 7.40 -37.46 3.89
C SER A 4 8.88 -37.23 4.28
N GLN A 5 9.75 -37.15 3.26
CA GLN A 5 10.82 -36.16 3.24
C GLN A 5 10.37 -34.98 2.36
N ALA A 6 9.90 -33.91 2.98
CA ALA A 6 9.71 -32.61 2.34
C ALA A 6 10.13 -31.53 3.35
N LEU A 7 11.44 -31.45 3.57
CA LEU A 7 12.07 -30.36 4.32
C LEU A 7 12.71 -29.39 3.32
N PHE A 8 12.43 -28.10 3.53
CA PHE A 8 13.26 -26.96 3.12
C PHE A 8 13.43 -26.65 1.62
N ARG A 9 12.48 -25.88 1.05
CA ARG A 9 12.69 -24.80 0.04
C ARG A 9 11.44 -23.91 0.07
N ALA A 10 11.43 -22.58 0.18
CA ALA A 10 12.44 -21.55 0.29
C ALA A 10 11.75 -20.37 1.00
N THR A 11 12.25 -19.97 2.18
CA THR A 11 11.85 -18.71 2.83
C THR A 11 12.88 -17.68 2.38
N THR A 12 12.53 -16.81 1.45
CA THR A 12 13.33 -15.62 1.14
C THR A 12 13.17 -14.64 2.29
N LEU A 13 13.99 -14.81 3.33
CA LEU A 13 14.20 -13.86 4.40
C LEU A 13 15.21 -12.83 3.89
N VAL A 14 14.74 -11.69 3.38
CA VAL A 14 15.63 -10.55 3.11
C VAL A 14 15.85 -9.83 4.44
N LEU A 15 16.88 -10.27 5.16
CA LEU A 15 17.48 -9.54 6.28
C LEU A 15 18.48 -8.53 5.68
N PHE A 16 18.14 -7.25 5.70
CA PHE A 16 19.12 -6.17 5.60
C PHE A 16 19.01 -5.34 6.88
N CYS A 17 19.74 -5.77 7.90
CA CYS A 17 20.02 -4.96 9.08
C CYS A 17 21.46 -5.22 9.51
N THR A 18 22.40 -4.47 8.94
CA THR A 18 23.66 -4.10 9.58
C THR A 18 24.11 -2.75 9.01
N ALA A 19 23.43 -1.69 9.44
CA ALA A 19 24.11 -0.40 9.58
C ALA A 19 24.55 -0.31 11.04
N VAL A 20 25.81 -0.70 11.29
CA VAL A 20 26.48 -0.42 12.55
C VAL A 20 26.62 1.11 12.63
N PHE A 21 25.74 1.76 13.39
CA PHE A 21 25.89 3.17 13.73
C PHE A 21 27.01 3.33 14.75
N SER A 22 28.25 3.27 14.26
CA SER A 22 29.41 3.84 14.92
C SER A 22 29.94 4.96 14.03
N HIS A 23 29.14 6.00 13.84
CA HIS A 23 29.66 7.30 13.44
C HIS A 23 29.53 8.22 14.65
N SER A 24 30.69 8.65 15.13
CA SER A 24 30.84 9.72 16.11
C SER A 24 29.94 10.89 15.70
N PHE A 25 29.08 11.36 16.60
CA PHE A 25 28.32 12.62 16.48
C PHE A 25 29.28 13.83 16.55
N ALA A 26 30.24 13.89 15.64
CA ALA A 26 31.16 15.02 15.52
C ALA A 26 30.58 16.00 14.49
N GLN A 27 30.07 17.12 15.02
CA GLN A 27 29.77 18.39 14.34
C GLN A 27 29.03 18.29 13.01
N ILE A 28 27.70 18.28 13.08
CA ILE A 28 26.87 18.85 12.03
C ILE A 28 26.76 20.36 12.34
N ASP A 29 27.80 21.11 12.00
CA ASP A 29 27.77 22.58 11.99
C ASP A 29 27.37 23.06 10.59
N LYS A 30 26.06 23.17 10.40
CA LYS A 30 25.36 24.12 9.54
C LYS A 30 23.99 24.27 10.15
N GLU A 31 23.42 25.48 10.14
CA GLU A 31 22.00 25.69 10.40
C GLU A 31 21.20 24.87 9.37
N ASP A 32 21.02 23.58 9.64
CA ASP A 32 20.31 22.67 8.77
C ASP A 32 18.84 23.03 8.90
N ALA A 33 18.37 23.83 7.94
CA ALA A 33 16.97 24.16 7.82
C ALA A 33 16.17 22.85 7.81
N VAL A 34 15.45 22.59 8.90
CA VAL A 34 14.62 21.40 9.02
C VAL A 34 13.52 21.49 7.97
N ARG A 35 13.58 20.61 6.97
CA ARG A 35 12.53 20.54 5.97
C ARG A 35 11.42 19.64 6.48
N ILE A 36 10.22 20.19 6.59
CA ILE A 36 9.03 19.47 7.03
C ILE A 36 8.10 19.21 5.84
N ILE A 37 7.65 17.97 5.68
CA ILE A 37 6.60 17.58 4.73
C ILE A 37 5.43 17.00 5.53
N GLY A 38 4.31 17.73 5.55
CA GLY A 38 3.07 17.34 6.24
C GLY A 38 2.64 18.33 7.32
N ASN A 39 1.65 17.93 8.11
CA ASN A 39 1.18 18.68 9.28
C ASN A 39 1.79 18.08 10.54
N LYS A 40 2.44 18.91 11.37
CA LYS A 40 3.11 18.52 12.62
C LYS A 40 2.19 17.92 13.68
N ASP A 41 0.88 18.18 13.61
CA ASP A 41 -0.10 17.56 14.50
C ASP A 41 -0.34 16.06 14.19
N PHE A 42 0.20 15.56 13.09
CA PHE A 42 0.04 14.19 12.60
C PHE A 42 1.39 13.58 12.25
N VAL A 43 1.39 12.33 11.79
CA VAL A 43 2.61 11.75 11.21
C VAL A 43 3.05 12.59 10.00
N HIS A 44 4.32 12.97 10.00
CA HIS A 44 4.94 13.77 8.95
C HIS A 44 6.40 13.34 8.74
N LEU A 45 7.06 13.93 7.74
CA LEU A 45 8.47 13.72 7.46
C LEU A 45 9.27 14.97 7.84
N GLU A 46 10.39 14.75 8.51
CA GLU A 46 11.42 15.78 8.75
C GLU A 46 12.75 15.34 8.12
N GLU A 47 13.43 16.27 7.44
CA GLU A 47 14.79 16.10 6.93
C GLU A 47 15.74 16.95 7.78
N VAL A 48 16.70 16.29 8.43
CA VAL A 48 17.75 16.94 9.23
C VAL A 48 19.09 16.38 8.77
N GLY A 49 20.03 17.24 8.35
CA GLY A 49 21.32 16.81 7.83
C GLY A 49 21.23 15.86 6.62
N GLY A 50 20.19 15.99 5.79
CA GLY A 50 19.93 15.11 4.64
C GLY A 50 19.35 13.73 4.99
N ILE A 51 18.98 13.49 6.24
CA ILE A 51 18.37 12.23 6.70
C ILE A 51 16.87 12.45 6.89
N TRP A 52 16.07 11.71 6.12
CA TRP A 52 14.62 11.69 6.24
C TRP A 52 14.16 10.77 7.36
N THR A 53 13.39 11.34 8.29
CA THR A 53 12.84 10.63 9.45
C THR A 53 11.34 10.83 9.52
N MET A 54 10.61 9.78 9.93
CA MET A 54 9.19 9.91 10.27
C MET A 54 9.05 10.48 11.67
N VAL A 55 8.17 11.46 11.85
CA VAL A 55 7.92 12.11 13.13
C VAL A 55 6.43 12.04 13.40
N ASN A 56 6.05 11.66 14.62
CA ASN A 56 4.64 11.56 15.01
C ASN A 56 4.05 12.94 15.40
N GLY A 57 2.75 12.97 15.69
CA GLY A 57 2.05 14.20 16.07
C GLY A 57 2.49 14.82 17.41
N ASN A 58 3.36 14.15 18.17
CA ASN A 58 3.95 14.65 19.41
C ASN A 58 5.39 15.16 19.21
N GLY A 59 5.93 15.10 17.98
CA GLY A 59 7.32 15.47 17.69
C GLY A 59 8.34 14.36 17.95
N GLU A 60 7.91 13.12 18.17
CA GLU A 60 8.83 11.99 18.42
C GLU A 60 9.23 11.33 17.09
N PRO A 61 10.54 11.20 16.79
CA PRO A 61 11.01 10.49 15.60
C PRO A 61 10.83 8.98 15.77
N PHE A 62 10.48 8.30 14.68
CA PHE A 62 10.37 6.85 14.64
C PHE A 62 10.61 6.27 13.24
N ILE A 63 11.00 4.99 13.21
CA ILE A 63 11.10 4.21 11.97
C ILE A 63 9.88 3.29 11.90
N PRO A 64 9.09 3.29 10.82
CA PRO A 64 7.98 2.36 10.67
C PRO A 64 8.52 0.95 10.44
N LEU A 65 8.32 0.08 11.42
CA LEU A 65 8.74 -1.33 11.39
C LEU A 65 7.52 -2.22 11.63
N GLY A 66 7.33 -3.22 10.77
CA GLY A 66 6.11 -4.02 10.78
C GLY A 66 6.20 -5.33 10.02
N MET A 67 5.19 -6.16 10.23
CA MET A 67 4.99 -7.41 9.50
C MET A 67 3.95 -7.24 8.40
N ASN A 68 4.24 -7.77 7.22
CA ASN A 68 3.24 -7.93 6.18
C ASN A 68 2.35 -9.17 6.44
N HIS A 69 1.17 -9.15 5.82
CA HIS A 69 0.14 -10.19 5.84
C HIS A 69 -0.55 -10.41 7.19
N VAL A 70 -0.69 -9.33 7.96
CA VAL A 70 -1.52 -9.28 9.18
C VAL A 70 -3.01 -9.27 8.81
N GLY A 71 -3.51 -10.41 8.33
CA GLY A 71 -4.87 -10.55 7.82
C GLY A 71 -5.56 -11.83 8.29
N PRO A 72 -6.91 -11.83 8.28
CA PRO A 72 -7.71 -12.97 8.74
C PRO A 72 -7.54 -14.21 7.86
N LEU A 73 -7.15 -14.05 6.58
CA LEU A 73 -7.11 -15.13 5.60
C LEU A 73 -6.19 -16.27 6.05
N HIS A 74 -4.98 -15.94 6.51
CA HIS A 74 -3.98 -16.92 6.93
C HIS A 74 -4.21 -17.39 8.37
N ARG A 75 -4.63 -16.47 9.24
CA ARG A 75 -4.86 -16.78 10.66
C ARG A 75 -6.07 -17.69 10.85
N PHE A 76 -7.17 -17.46 10.12
CA PHE A 76 -8.39 -18.26 10.20
C PHE A 76 -8.56 -19.22 9.01
N ALA A 77 -7.46 -19.60 8.36
CA ALA A 77 -7.46 -20.68 7.37
C ALA A 77 -7.87 -21.99 8.05
N SER A 78 -8.40 -22.95 7.27
CA SER A 78 -8.95 -24.21 7.79
C SER A 78 -7.99 -24.99 8.68
N TYR A 79 -6.69 -24.91 8.45
CA TYR A 79 -5.67 -25.63 9.23
C TYR A 79 -5.30 -24.97 10.57
N ASN A 80 -5.71 -23.72 10.80
CA ASN A 80 -5.41 -22.97 12.03
C ASN A 80 -6.68 -22.52 12.77
N LYS A 81 -7.87 -22.74 12.18
CA LYS A 81 -9.12 -22.09 12.57
C LYS A 81 -9.53 -22.46 13.99
N GLU A 82 -9.49 -23.75 14.37
CA GLU A 82 -9.90 -24.18 15.71
C GLU A 82 -9.05 -23.51 16.79
N HIS A 83 -7.72 -23.50 16.62
CA HIS A 83 -6.79 -22.87 17.56
C HIS A 83 -7.11 -21.38 17.79
N TRP A 84 -7.33 -20.62 16.72
CA TRP A 84 -7.60 -19.18 16.88
C TRP A 84 -9.01 -18.87 17.35
N ILE A 85 -10.00 -19.73 17.09
CA ILE A 85 -11.33 -19.60 17.70
C ILE A 85 -11.24 -19.81 19.22
N GLU A 86 -10.44 -20.78 19.68
CA GLU A 86 -10.20 -20.99 21.11
C GLU A 86 -9.52 -19.79 21.76
N LYS A 87 -8.50 -19.21 21.10
CA LYS A 87 -7.72 -18.08 21.64
C LYS A 87 -8.44 -16.73 21.63
N ILE A 88 -9.23 -16.46 20.59
CA ILE A 88 -9.81 -15.13 20.33
C ILE A 88 -11.31 -15.11 20.62
N GLY A 89 -11.96 -16.27 20.54
CA GLY A 89 -13.41 -16.41 20.55
C GLY A 89 -14.00 -16.57 19.15
N GLY A 90 -15.29 -16.92 19.10
CA GLY A 90 -16.07 -16.99 17.86
C GLY A 90 -16.48 -15.61 17.32
N GLY A 91 -17.15 -15.58 16.17
CA GLY A 91 -17.80 -14.36 15.66
C GLY A 91 -16.90 -13.34 14.95
N ILE A 92 -15.61 -13.63 14.78
CA ILE A 92 -14.65 -12.74 14.09
C ILE A 92 -14.99 -12.59 12.60
N MET A 93 -15.54 -13.63 11.97
CA MET A 93 -15.73 -13.70 10.53
C MET A 93 -17.20 -13.57 10.14
N LYS A 94 -17.50 -12.66 9.21
CA LYS A 94 -18.77 -12.58 8.47
C LYS A 94 -18.51 -12.98 7.01
N GLY A 95 -18.70 -14.27 6.72
CA GLY A 95 -18.29 -14.86 5.45
C GLY A 95 -16.77 -14.85 5.28
N ARG A 96 -16.26 -14.23 4.21
CA ARG A 96 -14.80 -14.10 3.94
C ARG A 96 -14.17 -12.83 4.52
N ARG A 97 -14.91 -12.03 5.28
CA ARG A 97 -14.45 -10.74 5.84
C ARG A 97 -14.49 -10.78 7.36
N VAL A 98 -13.63 -9.98 7.99
CA VAL A 98 -13.70 -9.74 9.43
C VAL A 98 -14.92 -8.88 9.73
N ASP A 99 -15.67 -9.28 10.74
CA ASP A 99 -16.70 -8.47 11.37
C ASP A 99 -16.05 -7.59 12.44
N PHE A 100 -15.61 -6.40 12.06
CA PHE A 100 -14.96 -5.47 13.00
C PHE A 100 -15.88 -4.96 14.12
N LYS A 101 -17.16 -5.32 14.11
CA LYS A 101 -18.11 -5.01 15.19
C LYS A 101 -18.17 -6.11 16.26
N SER A 102 -17.54 -7.26 16.06
CA SER A 102 -17.56 -8.34 17.03
C SER A 102 -16.45 -8.19 18.07
N GLU A 103 -16.72 -8.67 19.29
CA GLU A 103 -15.73 -8.76 20.37
C GLU A 103 -14.48 -9.53 19.93
N GLY A 104 -14.65 -10.61 19.16
CA GLY A 104 -13.51 -11.36 18.63
C GLY A 104 -12.60 -10.54 17.71
N ALA A 105 -13.14 -9.61 16.92
CA ALA A 105 -12.31 -8.74 16.09
C ALA A 105 -11.50 -7.74 16.94
N ARG A 106 -12.08 -7.27 18.06
CA ARG A 106 -11.37 -6.45 19.04
C ARG A 106 -10.23 -7.24 19.68
N THR A 107 -10.52 -8.40 20.27
CA THR A 107 -9.51 -9.28 20.88
C THR A 107 -8.39 -9.63 19.91
N TRP A 108 -8.72 -9.89 18.64
CA TRP A 108 -7.74 -10.15 17.59
C TRP A 108 -6.78 -8.97 17.37
N LEU A 109 -7.30 -7.74 17.30
CA LEU A 109 -6.49 -6.54 17.12
C LEU A 109 -5.64 -6.22 18.36
N GLU A 110 -6.15 -6.50 19.57
CA GLU A 110 -5.38 -6.37 20.81
C GLU A 110 -4.20 -7.35 20.85
N ILE A 111 -4.40 -8.61 20.43
CA ILE A 111 -3.30 -9.58 20.27
C ILE A 111 -2.29 -9.09 19.24
N ILE A 112 -2.75 -8.58 18.10
CA ILE A 112 -1.85 -8.01 17.08
C ILE A 112 -1.02 -6.86 17.67
N ALA A 113 -1.65 -5.95 18.40
CA ALA A 113 -0.99 -4.80 19.00
C ALA A 113 0.07 -5.23 20.01
N LYS A 114 -0.28 -6.20 20.86
CA LYS A 114 0.63 -6.80 21.82
C LYS A 114 1.81 -7.49 21.12
N ASP A 115 1.55 -8.36 20.15
CA ASP A 115 2.59 -9.07 19.41
C ASP A 115 3.54 -8.09 18.71
N HIS A 116 3.02 -7.04 18.08
CA HIS A 116 3.86 -6.02 17.44
C HIS A 116 4.78 -5.36 18.46
N LYS A 117 4.22 -4.91 19.58
CA LYS A 117 5.00 -4.29 20.66
C LYS A 117 6.08 -5.22 21.20
N ASP A 118 5.72 -6.47 21.50
CA ASP A 118 6.63 -7.47 22.07
C ASP A 118 7.79 -7.81 21.13
N TYR A 119 7.56 -7.77 19.82
CA TYR A 119 8.58 -8.03 18.80
C TYR A 119 9.30 -6.75 18.30
N GLY A 120 9.03 -5.58 18.89
CA GLY A 120 9.66 -4.31 18.52
C GLY A 120 9.11 -3.70 17.21
N PHE A 121 7.97 -4.17 16.73
CA PHE A 121 7.23 -3.54 15.63
C PHE A 121 6.27 -2.46 16.16
N ASN A 122 6.04 -1.45 15.33
CA ASN A 122 5.12 -0.34 15.64
C ASN A 122 4.07 -0.10 14.55
N THR A 123 4.21 -0.76 13.40
CA THR A 123 3.42 -0.46 12.19
C THR A 123 2.74 -1.72 11.63
N LEU A 124 1.45 -1.61 11.33
CA LEU A 124 0.73 -2.53 10.46
C LEU A 124 1.09 -2.25 9.00
N SER A 125 1.89 -3.14 8.41
CA SER A 125 2.32 -3.01 7.02
C SER A 125 1.18 -3.27 6.03
N PHE A 126 1.41 -3.00 4.74
CA PHE A 126 0.41 -2.94 3.67
C PHE A 126 -0.70 -4.03 3.71
N HIS A 127 -0.34 -5.28 3.97
CA HIS A 127 -1.28 -6.42 3.91
C HIS A 127 -2.11 -6.65 5.19
N HIS A 128 -2.64 -5.58 5.80
CA HIS A 128 -3.73 -5.66 6.80
C HIS A 128 -5.13 -5.71 6.13
N PRO A 129 -6.26 -5.88 6.83
CA PRO A 129 -7.58 -5.79 6.20
C PRO A 129 -7.82 -4.42 5.55
N HIS A 130 -8.49 -4.40 4.39
CA HIS A 130 -8.73 -3.16 3.65
C HIS A 130 -9.62 -2.15 4.40
N VAL A 131 -10.55 -2.64 5.21
CA VAL A 131 -11.53 -1.81 5.93
C VAL A 131 -11.29 -1.93 7.43
N MET A 132 -10.05 -1.73 7.86
CA MET A 132 -9.69 -1.65 9.28
C MET A 132 -10.23 -0.34 9.86
N PRO A 133 -10.94 -0.36 11.01
CA PRO A 133 -11.47 0.86 11.60
C PRO A 133 -10.33 1.75 12.14
N THR A 134 -10.38 3.03 11.78
CA THR A 134 -9.41 4.05 12.24
C THR A 134 -9.33 4.11 13.77
N ASP A 135 -10.48 4.02 14.44
CA ASP A 135 -10.55 4.20 15.90
C ASP A 135 -9.76 3.13 16.64
N TYR A 136 -9.77 1.88 16.17
CA TYR A 136 -8.93 0.83 16.75
C TYR A 136 -7.44 1.12 16.59
N CYS A 137 -7.01 1.64 15.44
CA CYS A 137 -5.59 2.00 15.24
C CYS A 137 -5.18 3.12 16.19
N ASN A 138 -6.06 4.09 16.43
CA ASN A 138 -5.84 5.16 17.39
C ASN A 138 -5.81 4.65 18.85
N GLU A 139 -6.79 3.85 19.26
CA GLU A 139 -6.87 3.28 20.61
C GLU A 139 -5.63 2.41 20.92
N LEU A 140 -5.25 1.55 19.99
CA LEU A 140 -4.14 0.60 20.15
C LEU A 140 -2.78 1.21 19.82
N LYS A 141 -2.73 2.48 19.43
CA LYS A 141 -1.52 3.20 19.05
C LYS A 141 -0.72 2.50 17.94
N LEU A 142 -1.43 1.94 16.97
CA LEU A 142 -0.86 1.18 15.86
C LEU A 142 -0.74 2.06 14.63
N TYR A 143 0.50 2.29 14.20
CA TYR A 143 0.77 2.96 12.93
C TYR A 143 0.29 2.11 11.75
N TYR A 144 -0.29 2.72 10.71
CA TYR A 144 -0.84 1.96 9.58
C TYR A 144 -0.93 2.78 8.28
N PHE A 145 -1.18 2.11 7.16
CA PHE A 145 -1.45 2.75 5.87
C PHE A 145 -2.94 2.68 5.49
N GLY A 146 -3.49 3.79 5.01
CA GLY A 146 -4.74 3.76 4.26
C GLY A 146 -4.54 3.08 2.91
N LYS A 147 -5.56 2.43 2.37
CA LYS A 147 -5.47 1.69 1.10
C LYS A 147 -6.48 2.20 0.09
N LEU A 148 -5.99 3.05 -0.81
CA LEU A 148 -6.74 3.62 -1.93
C LEU A 148 -6.81 2.62 -3.09
N ARG A 149 -7.49 1.48 -2.88
CA ARG A 149 -7.48 0.37 -3.84
C ARG A 149 -8.33 0.65 -5.09
N MET A 150 -7.74 1.34 -6.07
CA MET A 150 -8.37 1.67 -7.35
C MET A 150 -8.14 0.56 -8.38
N SER A 151 -8.99 -0.44 -8.34
CA SER A 151 -8.62 -1.73 -8.91
C SER A 151 -8.65 -1.82 -10.43
N HIS A 152 -9.39 -0.94 -11.10
CA HIS A 152 -9.41 -0.77 -12.55
C HIS A 152 -8.15 -0.14 -13.17
N VAL A 153 -7.14 0.27 -12.41
CA VAL A 153 -5.85 0.72 -12.99
C VAL A 153 -4.83 -0.41 -13.17
N HIS A 154 -5.09 -1.59 -12.60
CA HIS A 154 -4.18 -2.72 -12.68
C HIS A 154 -4.52 -3.62 -13.90
N PRO A 155 -3.57 -3.97 -14.78
CA PRO A 155 -3.82 -4.76 -16.01
C PRO A 155 -4.58 -6.07 -15.83
N LYS A 156 -4.34 -6.82 -14.75
CA LYS A 156 -5.11 -8.05 -14.46
C LYS A 156 -6.54 -7.78 -13.98
N ARG A 157 -6.76 -6.65 -13.30
CA ARG A 157 -8.03 -6.33 -12.63
C ARG A 157 -8.94 -5.47 -13.51
N VAL A 158 -8.39 -4.70 -14.45
CA VAL A 158 -9.16 -3.92 -15.42
C VAL A 158 -10.14 -4.80 -16.21
N LYS A 159 -9.70 -6.00 -16.61
CA LYS A 159 -10.54 -6.99 -17.29
C LYS A 159 -11.69 -7.51 -16.44
N GLN A 160 -11.52 -7.52 -15.13
CA GLN A 160 -12.48 -8.08 -14.19
C GLN A 160 -13.43 -7.01 -13.65
N TRP A 161 -12.93 -5.80 -13.36
CA TRP A 161 -13.64 -4.79 -12.56
C TRP A 161 -13.93 -3.50 -13.35
N SER A 162 -13.45 -3.35 -14.58
CA SER A 162 -13.95 -2.28 -15.48
C SER A 162 -15.13 -2.77 -16.30
N ALA A 163 -16.19 -1.95 -16.41
CA ALA A 163 -17.40 -2.28 -17.15
C ALA A 163 -17.14 -2.51 -18.64
N ASP A 164 -16.25 -1.72 -19.23
CA ASP A 164 -15.85 -1.80 -20.64
C ASP A 164 -14.56 -2.63 -20.85
N LYS A 165 -14.02 -3.22 -19.76
CA LYS A 165 -12.73 -3.93 -19.74
C LYS A 165 -11.53 -3.09 -20.19
N ARG A 166 -11.66 -1.75 -20.21
CA ARG A 166 -10.59 -0.81 -20.56
C ARG A 166 -10.05 -0.09 -19.34
N PHE A 167 -8.83 0.42 -19.44
CA PHE A 167 -8.25 1.24 -18.37
C PHE A 167 -8.99 2.58 -18.26
N PRO A 168 -8.92 3.29 -17.13
CA PRO A 168 -9.41 4.65 -17.12
C PRO A 168 -8.53 5.55 -18.00
N ASP A 169 -9.14 6.45 -18.77
CA ASP A 169 -8.41 7.55 -19.42
C ASP A 169 -8.10 8.59 -18.34
N VAL A 170 -6.86 8.61 -17.83
CA VAL A 170 -6.49 9.47 -16.70
C VAL A 170 -6.50 10.95 -17.02
N PHE A 171 -6.53 11.29 -18.31
CA PHE A 171 -6.60 12.65 -18.82
C PHE A 171 -8.03 13.12 -19.06
N ASP A 172 -9.02 12.24 -18.89
CA ASP A 172 -10.43 12.62 -18.95
C ASP A 172 -10.82 13.40 -17.68
N PRO A 173 -11.33 14.64 -17.79
CA PRO A 173 -11.83 15.38 -16.63
C PRO A 173 -12.89 14.63 -15.82
N ALA A 174 -13.74 13.81 -16.47
CA ALA A 174 -14.75 13.00 -15.79
C ALA A 174 -14.11 11.92 -14.91
N TRP A 175 -12.99 11.34 -15.36
CA TRP A 175 -12.22 10.41 -14.55
C TRP A 175 -11.63 11.10 -13.32
N LYS A 176 -11.04 12.29 -13.50
CA LYS A 176 -10.49 13.07 -12.38
C LYS A 176 -11.55 13.35 -11.32
N GLN A 177 -12.74 13.79 -11.72
CA GLN A 177 -13.85 14.06 -10.78
C GLN A 177 -14.25 12.82 -9.99
N LYS A 178 -14.34 11.66 -10.65
CA LYS A 178 -14.62 10.38 -9.98
C LYS A 178 -13.53 10.01 -8.98
N LEU A 179 -12.26 10.21 -9.34
CA LEU A 179 -11.13 9.96 -8.46
C LEU A 179 -11.16 10.89 -7.25
N ASP A 180 -11.38 12.19 -7.47
CA ASP A 180 -11.45 13.19 -6.39
C ASP A 180 -12.56 12.84 -5.39
N TYR A 181 -13.74 12.46 -5.88
CA TYR A 181 -14.85 12.02 -5.03
C TYR A 181 -14.48 10.78 -4.21
N PHE A 182 -13.91 9.75 -4.85
CA PHE A 182 -13.48 8.53 -4.16
C PHE A 182 -12.42 8.81 -3.09
N VAL A 183 -11.38 9.57 -3.45
CA VAL A 183 -10.29 9.91 -2.53
C VAL A 183 -10.85 10.67 -1.34
N LYS A 184 -11.63 11.74 -1.56
CA LYS A 184 -12.25 12.51 -0.48
C LYS A 184 -13.11 11.64 0.44
N ALA A 185 -13.96 10.79 -0.14
CA ALA A 185 -14.81 9.88 0.63
C ALA A 185 -13.99 8.87 1.44
N TYR A 186 -12.93 8.30 0.85
CA TYR A 186 -12.09 7.33 1.53
C TYR A 186 -11.25 7.97 2.65
N THR A 187 -10.53 9.06 2.34
CA THR A 187 -9.58 9.70 3.26
C THR A 187 -10.28 10.38 4.44
N SER A 188 -11.51 10.87 4.25
CA SER A 188 -12.30 11.54 5.31
C SER A 188 -12.47 10.74 6.60
N ARG A 189 -12.45 9.40 6.53
CA ARG A 189 -12.56 8.51 7.70
C ARG A 189 -11.29 8.44 8.54
N HIS A 190 -10.17 8.92 8.01
CA HIS A 190 -8.86 8.86 8.64
C HIS A 190 -8.32 10.25 9.02
N ARG A 191 -9.09 11.32 8.77
CA ARG A 191 -8.63 12.71 8.89
C ARG A 191 -8.08 13.09 10.27
N GLU A 192 -8.62 12.48 11.34
CA GLU A 192 -8.20 12.73 12.72
C GLU A 192 -7.21 11.68 13.24
N SER A 193 -6.77 10.73 12.40
CA SER A 193 -5.91 9.65 12.87
C SER A 193 -4.48 10.13 13.11
N LYS A 194 -4.03 10.04 14.36
CA LYS A 194 -2.64 10.34 14.74
C LYS A 194 -1.64 9.25 14.35
N TYR A 195 -2.13 8.09 13.93
CA TYR A 195 -1.32 6.90 13.60
C TYR A 195 -1.37 6.53 12.11
N LEU A 196 -2.07 7.30 11.27
CA LEU A 196 -2.03 7.09 9.83
C LEU A 196 -0.70 7.58 9.27
N LEU A 197 0.09 6.68 8.66
CA LEU A 197 1.36 7.03 8.01
C LEU A 197 1.18 7.70 6.66
N GLY A 198 0.07 7.39 6.00
CA GLY A 198 -0.25 7.86 4.66
C GLY A 198 -1.12 6.87 3.92
N TYR A 199 -1.22 7.07 2.62
CA TYR A 199 -2.04 6.23 1.75
C TYR A 199 -1.18 5.47 0.76
N SER A 200 -1.46 4.19 0.65
CA SER A 200 -0.93 3.32 -0.38
C SER A 200 -1.97 3.13 -1.48
N TYR A 201 -1.51 3.06 -2.72
CA TYR A 201 -2.38 2.98 -3.88
C TYR A 201 -2.58 1.53 -4.35
N GLU A 202 -1.49 0.82 -4.62
CA GLU A 202 -1.52 -0.55 -5.11
C GLU A 202 -0.29 -1.31 -4.62
N ASP A 203 -0.47 -2.62 -4.41
CA ASP A 203 0.63 -3.55 -4.15
C ASP A 203 1.12 -4.15 -5.44
N LEU A 204 2.43 -4.07 -5.66
CA LEU A 204 3.12 -4.54 -6.87
C LEU A 204 2.41 -4.06 -8.15
N PRO A 205 2.32 -2.73 -8.37
CA PRO A 205 1.71 -2.23 -9.58
C PRO A 205 2.43 -2.80 -10.80
N ALA A 206 1.65 -3.36 -11.73
CA ALA A 206 2.20 -3.95 -12.95
C ALA A 206 2.53 -2.84 -13.97
N TYR A 207 3.53 -2.02 -13.63
CA TYR A 207 4.12 -1.00 -14.49
C TYR A 207 5.09 -1.58 -15.52
N THR A 208 5.46 -2.86 -15.37
CA THR A 208 6.31 -3.55 -16.32
C THR A 208 5.49 -4.48 -17.20
N ILE A 209 5.85 -4.51 -18.48
CA ILE A 209 5.24 -5.38 -19.50
C ILE A 209 5.53 -6.87 -19.18
N TYR A 210 6.58 -7.17 -18.41
CA TYR A 210 6.88 -8.51 -17.88
C TYR A 210 5.75 -9.11 -17.02
N ASN A 211 4.92 -8.29 -16.37
CA ASN A 211 3.79 -8.76 -15.56
C ASN A 211 2.56 -9.20 -16.38
N LEU A 212 2.65 -9.18 -17.72
CA LEU A 212 1.61 -9.60 -18.66
C LEU A 212 1.66 -11.08 -19.04
N GLY A 213 2.64 -11.84 -18.53
CA GLY A 213 2.72 -13.28 -18.77
C GLY A 213 3.25 -13.69 -20.16
N LYS A 214 3.93 -12.77 -20.87
CA LYS A 214 4.66 -13.07 -22.11
C LYS A 214 6.08 -12.48 -22.06
N PRO A 215 7.11 -13.23 -22.47
CA PRO A 215 8.44 -12.68 -22.68
C PRO A 215 8.41 -11.72 -23.87
N ILE A 216 8.91 -10.51 -23.66
CA ILE A 216 8.95 -9.45 -24.66
C ILE A 216 10.18 -9.66 -25.54
N ARG A 217 10.01 -9.60 -26.86
CA ARG A 217 11.11 -9.76 -27.84
C ARG A 217 11.52 -8.43 -28.52
N SER A 218 10.79 -7.34 -28.29
CA SER A 218 11.03 -5.99 -28.85
C SER A 218 10.40 -4.89 -27.99
N PHE A 219 10.70 -3.61 -28.23
CA PHE A 219 10.06 -2.50 -27.49
C PHE A 219 8.53 -2.56 -27.65
N GLU A 220 7.80 -2.91 -26.59
CA GLU A 220 6.33 -2.88 -26.55
C GLU A 220 5.90 -1.70 -25.69
N HIS A 221 4.85 -0.97 -26.09
CA HIS A 221 4.30 0.09 -25.24
C HIS A 221 3.57 -0.54 -24.03
N HIS A 222 3.56 0.20 -22.91
CA HIS A 222 2.80 -0.20 -21.73
C HIS A 222 1.31 -0.44 -22.09
N PRO A 223 0.64 -1.47 -21.55
CA PRO A 223 -0.76 -1.82 -21.90
C PRO A 223 -1.76 -0.67 -21.80
N TRP A 224 -1.53 0.25 -20.86
CA TRP A 224 -2.35 1.42 -20.69
C TRP A 224 -2.24 2.39 -21.89
N ILE A 225 -1.03 2.56 -22.44
CA ILE A 225 -0.81 3.35 -23.66
C ILE A 225 -1.48 2.65 -24.85
N MET A 226 -1.32 1.34 -24.98
CA MET A 226 -1.99 0.57 -26.03
C MET A 226 -3.52 0.69 -25.95
N ASP A 227 -4.09 0.65 -24.74
CA ASP A 227 -5.52 0.87 -24.53
C ASP A 227 -5.95 2.28 -24.96
N ILE A 228 -5.21 3.33 -24.55
CA ILE A 228 -5.47 4.72 -24.97
C ILE A 228 -5.47 4.83 -26.50
N LEU A 229 -4.45 4.28 -27.17
CA LEU A 229 -4.31 4.31 -28.62
C LEU A 229 -5.44 3.56 -29.35
N SER A 230 -5.93 2.48 -28.77
CA SER A 230 -7.01 1.65 -29.35
C SER A 230 -8.40 2.30 -29.32
N ARG A 231 -8.61 3.36 -28.52
CA ARG A 231 -9.94 3.98 -28.35
C ARG A 231 -10.43 4.58 -29.67
N PRO A 232 -11.74 4.56 -29.99
CA PRO A 232 -12.23 5.29 -31.16
C PRO A 232 -12.10 6.80 -30.96
N GLY A 233 -11.87 7.54 -32.06
CA GLY A 233 -11.81 9.01 -32.05
C GLY A 233 -10.57 9.60 -31.35
N LYS A 234 -10.64 10.93 -31.09
CA LYS A 234 -9.63 11.70 -30.37
C LYS A 234 -10.03 11.84 -28.89
N THR A 235 -9.74 10.84 -28.06
CA THR A 235 -9.97 10.92 -26.61
C THR A 235 -8.98 11.89 -25.94
N PRO A 236 -9.25 12.36 -24.70
CA PRO A 236 -8.30 13.18 -23.94
C PRO A 236 -6.89 12.57 -23.87
N GLY A 237 -6.78 11.29 -23.50
CA GLY A 237 -5.47 10.62 -23.40
C GLY A 237 -4.76 10.50 -24.74
N LYS A 238 -5.49 10.28 -25.85
CA LYS A 238 -4.90 10.29 -27.19
C LYS A 238 -4.37 11.66 -27.58
N ARG A 239 -5.06 12.74 -27.24
CA ARG A 239 -4.57 14.10 -27.51
C ARG A 239 -3.25 14.37 -26.79
N VAL A 240 -3.14 13.94 -25.53
CA VAL A 240 -1.89 14.05 -24.77
C VAL A 240 -0.78 13.22 -25.43
N TRP A 241 -1.08 11.98 -25.82
CA TRP A 241 -0.10 11.13 -26.51
C TRP A 241 0.39 11.73 -27.83
N ILE A 242 -0.53 12.24 -28.66
CA ILE A 242 -0.17 12.95 -29.90
C ILE A 242 0.71 14.17 -29.60
N GLY A 243 0.40 14.94 -28.54
CA GLY A 243 1.23 16.07 -28.13
C GLY A 243 2.65 15.66 -27.74
N VAL A 244 2.82 14.52 -27.06
CA VAL A 244 4.14 13.95 -26.75
C VAL A 244 4.88 13.54 -28.02
N LEU A 245 4.21 12.91 -28.99
CA LEU A 245 4.84 12.56 -30.26
C LEU A 245 5.25 13.82 -31.04
N GLN A 246 4.38 14.82 -31.14
CA GLN A 246 4.66 16.06 -31.85
C GLN A 246 5.78 16.89 -31.21
N SER A 247 6.04 16.73 -29.91
CA SER A 247 7.18 17.38 -29.25
C SER A 247 8.50 16.64 -29.45
N GLN A 248 8.46 15.39 -29.91
CA GLN A 248 9.65 14.56 -30.11
C GLN A 248 10.00 14.33 -31.58
N TYR A 249 9.01 14.38 -32.47
CA TYR A 249 9.15 14.08 -33.89
C TYR A 249 8.65 15.27 -34.71
N SER A 250 9.40 15.62 -35.76
CA SER A 250 9.07 16.76 -36.62
C SER A 250 7.98 16.42 -37.64
N SER A 251 7.76 15.12 -37.91
CA SER A 251 6.73 14.64 -38.81
C SER A 251 6.22 13.25 -38.39
N ALA A 252 5.11 12.81 -38.99
CA ALA A 252 4.59 11.46 -38.78
C ALA A 252 5.42 10.34 -39.48
N ALA A 253 6.37 10.73 -40.33
CA ALA A 253 7.25 9.79 -41.05
C ALA A 253 8.55 9.47 -40.29
N GLU A 254 8.90 10.30 -39.29
CA GLU A 254 9.98 10.05 -38.33
C GLU A 254 9.49 9.17 -37.18
#